data_AF-A0A836T2P1-F1
#
_entry.id   AF-A0A836T2P1-F1
#
_cell.length_a   1.000
_cell.length_b   1.000
_cell.length_c   1.000
_cell.angle_alpha   90.00
_cell.angle_beta   90.00
_cell.angle_gamma   90.00
#
_symmetry.space_group_name_H-M   'P 1'
#
loop_
_entity.id
_entity.type
_entity.pdbx_description
1 polymer ?
#
loop_
_entity_poly.entity_id
_entity_poly.type
_entity_poly.pdbx_seq_one_letter_code
_entity_poly.pdbx_strand_id
1 'polypeptide(L)' 'MPYKVSHGKAIHVSYSPDEVFARIQHEGIQFIDLQFTGLTGHFHHTTISANTFTPEQMRDGLPKLDGSS' A
#
# COMPACT_ATOMS: atom_id res chain seq x y z
N MET A 1 0.29 -8.21 -5.15
CA MET A 1 -1.08 -7.96 -5.66
C MET A 1 -2.08 -8.60 -4.70
N PRO A 2 -3.03 -7.86 -4.12
CA PRO A 2 -3.95 -8.41 -3.14
C PRO A 2 -4.92 -9.40 -3.79
N TYR A 3 -5.07 -10.57 -3.18
CA TYR A 3 -5.99 -11.61 -3.60
C TYR A 3 -6.84 -12.05 -2.41
N LYS A 4 -8.10 -12.40 -2.68
CA LYS A 4 -8.94 -13.12 -1.71
C LYS A 4 -9.17 -14.53 -2.23
N VAL A 5 -8.98 -15.52 -1.35
CA VAL A 5 -9.33 -16.90 -1.67
C VAL A 5 -10.80 -17.09 -1.36
N SER A 6 -11.60 -17.39 -2.39
CA SER A 6 -13.01 -17.76 -2.24
C SER A 6 -13.23 -19.07 -2.99
N HIS A 7 -13.80 -20.06 -2.32
CA HIS A 7 -14.07 -21.40 -2.86
C HIS A 7 -12.83 -22.06 -3.52
N GLY A 8 -11.65 -21.90 -2.91
CA GLY A 8 -10.39 -22.47 -3.41
C GLY A 8 -9.78 -21.76 -4.62
N LYS A 9 -10.40 -20.69 -5.14
CA LYS A 9 -9.87 -19.89 -6.24
C LYS A 9 -9.37 -18.54 -5.73
N ALA A 10 -8.17 -18.14 -6.19
CA ALA A 10 -7.66 -16.80 -5.96
C ALA A 10 -8.43 -15.82 -6.85
N ILE A 11 -9.15 -14.88 -6.23
CA ILE A 11 -9.85 -13.80 -6.90
C ILE A 11 -9.02 -12.54 -6.71
N HIS A 12 -8.64 -11.90 -7.81
CA HIS A 12 -7.98 -10.60 -7.79
C HIS A 12 -8.94 -9.56 -7.22
N VAL A 13 -8.49 -8.78 -6.25
CA VAL A 13 -9.27 -7.70 -5.66
C VAL A 13 -8.57 -6.38 -5.90
N SER A 14 -9.34 -5.39 -6.31
CA SER A 14 -8.90 -3.99 -6.35
C SER A 14 -9.67 -3.22 -5.29
N TYR A 15 -9.04 -2.21 -4.73
CA TYR A 15 -9.67 -1.28 -3.79
C TYR A 15 -9.61 0.13 -4.37
N SER A 16 -10.68 0.90 -4.20
CA SER A 16 -10.62 2.35 -4.39
C SER A 16 -9.79 2.98 -3.26
N PRO A 17 -9.28 4.22 -3.44
CA PRO A 17 -8.64 4.95 -2.35
C PRO A 17 -9.50 5.01 -1.07
N ASP A 18 -10.79 5.30 -1.21
CA ASP A 18 -11.71 5.40 -0.07
C ASP A 18 -11.84 4.06 0.67
N GLU A 19 -11.91 2.94 -0.06
CA GLU A 19 -11.96 1.60 0.54
C GLU A 19 -10.68 1.25 1.31
N VAL A 20 -9.52 1.72 0.84
CA VAL A 20 -8.24 1.53 1.53
C VAL A 20 -8.24 2.28 2.86
N PHE A 21 -8.64 3.56 2.86
CA PHE A 21 -8.69 4.35 4.10
C PHE A 21 -9.73 3.82 5.09
N ALA A 22 -10.90 3.41 4.59
CA ALA A 22 -11.93 2.78 5.42
C ALA A 22 -11.40 1.50 6.09
N ARG A 23 -10.64 0.67 5.37
CA ARG A 23 -10.00 -0.53 5.93
C ARG A 23 -8.95 -0.19 6.98
N ILE A 24 -8.07 0.78 6.72
CA ILE A 24 -7.04 1.21 7.67
C ILE A 24 -7.69 1.57 9.01
N GLN A 25 -8.78 2.34 8.98
CA GLN A 25 -9.51 2.74 10.17
C GLN A 25 -10.26 1.56 10.82
N HIS A 26 -11.05 0.83 10.05
CA HIS A 26 -11.89 -0.26 10.57
C HIS A 26 -11.08 -1.41 11.18
N GLU A 27 -9.94 -1.76 10.57
CA GLU A 27 -9.07 -2.84 11.02
C GLU A 27 -8.02 -2.36 12.05
N GLY A 28 -7.95 -1.05 12.33
CA GLY A 28 -7.01 -0.47 13.30
C GLY A 28 -5.54 -0.61 12.85
N ILE A 29 -5.28 -0.52 11.54
CA ILE A 29 -3.94 -0.69 10.97
C ILE A 29 -3.03 0.44 11.45
N GLN A 30 -1.89 0.06 12.04
CA GLN A 30 -0.92 1.03 12.59
C GLN A 30 0.22 1.36 11.63
N PHE A 31 0.55 0.42 10.74
CA PHE A 31 1.68 0.51 9.82
C PHE A 31 1.26 0.10 8.41
N ILE A 32 1.79 0.81 7.43
CA ILE A 32 1.57 0.56 6.02
C ILE A 32 2.92 0.30 5.38
N ASP A 33 3.06 -0.86 4.76
CA ASP A 33 4.28 -1.25 4.05
C ASP A 33 4.10 -1.01 2.55
N LEU A 34 4.96 -0.18 1.99
CA LEU A 34 4.92 0.22 0.59
C LEU A 34 5.99 -0.54 -0.16
N GLN A 35 5.56 -1.36 -1.12
CA GLN A 35 6.42 -2.29 -1.83
C GLN A 35 6.49 -1.91 -3.30
N PHE A 36 7.70 -1.83 -3.82
CA PHE A 36 7.94 -1.54 -5.23
C PHE A 36 9.19 -2.27 -5.72
N THR A 37 9.34 -2.34 -7.04
CA THR A 37 10.46 -3.04 -7.69
C THR A 37 11.11 -2.09 -8.68
N GLY A 38 12.42 -1.92 -8.57
CA GLY A 38 13.20 -1.09 -9.49
C GLY A 38 13.36 -1.75 -10.87
N LEU A 39 13.89 -1.00 -11.84
CA LEU A 39 14.09 -1.50 -13.22
C LEU A 39 14.98 -2.74 -13.29
N THR A 40 15.96 -2.85 -12.38
CA THR A 40 16.88 -3.99 -12.25
C THR A 40 16.28 -5.17 -11.49
N GLY A 41 15.00 -5.10 -11.11
CA GLY A 41 14.29 -6.18 -10.41
C GLY A 41 14.52 -6.22 -8.90
N HIS A 42 15.24 -5.26 -8.33
CA HIS A 42 15.42 -5.18 -6.88
C HIS A 42 14.11 -4.82 -6.18
N PHE A 43 13.76 -5.61 -5.17
CA PHE A 43 12.62 -5.36 -4.32
C PHE A 43 12.99 -4.36 -3.23
N HIS A 44 12.19 -3.31 -3.12
CA HIS A 44 12.32 -2.28 -2.10
C HIS A 44 11.01 -2.22 -1.31
N HIS A 45 11.14 -1.98 -0.01
CA HIS A 45 9.98 -1.71 0.82
C HIS A 45 10.27 -0.62 1.84
N THR A 46 9.27 0.19 2.12
CA THR A 46 9.32 1.26 3.13
C THR A 46 8.06 1.18 3.98
N THR A 47 8.24 0.98 5.28
CA THR A 47 7.13 1.00 6.23
C THR A 47 6.92 2.42 6.78
N ILE A 48 5.67 2.89 6.75
CA ILE A 48 5.25 4.17 7.34
C ILE A 48 4.16 3.96 8.39
N SER A 49 3.94 4.94 9.26
CA SER A 49 2.81 4.93 10.18
C SER A 49 1.52 5.27 9.44
N ALA A 50 0.44 4.56 9.72
CA ALA A 50 -0.88 4.84 9.16
C ALA A 50 -1.35 6.27 9.46
N ASN A 51 -0.97 6.83 10.61
CA ASN A 51 -1.31 8.21 11.00
C ASN A 51 -0.67 9.26 10.08
N THR A 52 0.42 8.90 9.40
CA THR A 52 1.08 9.80 8.47
C THR A 52 0.51 9.71 7.07
N PHE A 53 -0.23 8.64 6.73
CA PHE A 53 -0.74 8.36 5.40
C PHE A 53 -2.05 9.08 5.12
N THR A 54 -2.02 10.09 4.25
CA THR A 54 -3.21 10.91 3.89
C THR A 54 -3.65 10.67 2.44
N PRO A 55 -4.89 11.03 2.06
CA PRO A 55 -5.34 10.95 0.67
C PRO A 55 -4.45 11.73 -0.30
N GLU A 56 -3.92 12.88 0.11
CA GLU A 56 -2.98 13.68 -0.68
C GLU A 56 -1.70 12.89 -0.92
N GLN A 57 -1.14 12.22 0.09
CA GLN A 57 0.05 11.40 -0.08
C GLN A 57 -0.18 10.16 -0.94
N MET A 58 -1.39 9.59 -0.91
CA MET A 58 -1.75 8.51 -1.82
C MET A 58 -1.79 8.97 -3.28
N ARG A 59 -2.20 10.22 -3.54
CA ARG A 59 -2.26 10.82 -4.88
C ARG A 59 -0.90 11.34 -5.35
N ASP A 60 -0.21 12.08 -4.49
CA ASP A 60 0.97 12.89 -4.82
C ASP A 60 2.28 12.13 -4.52
N GLY A 61 2.19 11.00 -3.81
CA GLY A 61 3.33 10.21 -3.39
C GLY A 61 3.90 10.65 -2.03
N LEU A 62 4.80 9.82 -1.49
CA LEU A 62 5.41 10.07 -0.20
C LEU A 62 6.78 10.74 -0.34
N PRO A 63 7.06 11.81 0.44
CA PRO A 63 8.29 12.58 0.32
C PRO A 63 9.54 11.82 0.78
N LYS A 64 9.40 10.66 1.44
CA LYS A 64 10.52 9.84 1.93
C LYS A 64 11.14 8.92 0.88
N LEU A 65 10.64 8.94 -0.36
CA LEU A 65 11.17 8.12 -1.45
C LEU A 65 12.10 8.97 -2.33
N ASP A 66 13.28 9.31 -1.83
CA ASP A 66 14.34 9.90 -2.66
C ASP A 66 14.98 8.78 -3.51
N GLY A 67 14.48 8.62 -4.74
CA GLY A 67 14.95 7.61 -5.70
C GLY A 67 16.37 7.83 -6.25
N SER A 68 17.26 8.46 -5.49
CA SER A 68 18.62 8.81 -5.88
C SER A 68 19.70 7.85 -5.35
N SER A 69 19.33 6.81 -4.60
CA SER A 69 20.26 5.81 -4.08
C SER A 69 20.55 4.70 -5.07
#